data_AF-A0A7J5X0G3-F1
#
_entry.id   AF-A0A7J5X0G3-F1
#
_cell.length_a   1.000
_cell.length_b   1.000
_cell.length_c   1.000
_cell.angle_alpha   90.00
_cell.angle_beta   90.00
_cell.angle_gamma   90.00
#
_symmetry.space_group_name_H-M   'P 1'
#
loop_
_entity.id
_entity.type
_entity.pdbx_description
1 polymer ?
#
loop_
_entity_poly.entity_id
_entity_poly.type
_entity_poly.pdbx_seq_one_letter_code
_entity_poly.pdbx_strand_id
1 'polypeptide(L)'
;MPEMTVQVRWPDGLSRQYYSPSLVLHDHLAPGTYRVDDFRSRATLALEEASARVRAKYGFACTSAAESAEAIAGDAARHADSAEVEVVSMYPPLPGSEVSTRGVASLRPGSTSSEDTGIASLRPGSTSSEDTGIASLRPGSTSTEGAVPLSTEEDS
;
A
#
# COMPACT_ATOMS: atom_id res chain seq x y z
N MET A 1 3.60 6.59 -0.80
CA MET A 1 2.94 5.55 -1.62
C MET A 1 2.09 4.77 -0.66
N PRO A 2 0.86 4.38 -1.02
CA PRO A 2 0.12 3.44 -0.19
C PRO A 2 0.88 2.11 -0.15
N GLU A 3 1.13 1.64 1.07
CA GLU A 3 1.61 0.29 1.34
C GLU A 3 0.44 -0.69 1.34
N MET A 4 0.74 -1.97 1.16
CA MET A 4 -0.27 -3.02 1.13
C MET A 4 0.25 -4.34 1.66
N THR A 5 -0.68 -5.23 1.97
CA THR A 5 -0.42 -6.62 2.35
C THR A 5 -1.26 -7.56 1.49
N VAL A 6 -0.69 -8.71 1.16
CA VAL A 6 -1.40 -9.83 0.52
C VAL A 6 -1.47 -10.98 1.51
N GLN A 7 -2.65 -11.55 1.69
CA GLN A 7 -2.85 -12.78 2.45
C GLN A 7 -3.06 -13.93 1.49
N VAL A 8 -2.27 -14.98 1.65
CA VAL A 8 -2.37 -16.21 0.86
C VAL A 8 -2.57 -17.41 1.76
N ARG A 9 -3.16 -18.45 1.21
CA ARG A 9 -3.29 -19.77 1.81
C ARG A 9 -2.55 -20.78 0.92
N TRP A 10 -1.51 -21.36 1.49
CA TRP A 10 -0.66 -22.35 0.85
C TRP A 10 -1.36 -23.72 0.76
N PRO A 11 -0.86 -24.66 -0.07
CA PRO A 11 -1.46 -25.98 -0.26
C PRO A 11 -1.58 -26.83 1.02
N ASP A 12 -0.74 -26.54 2.02
CA ASP A 12 -0.76 -27.18 3.34
C ASP A 12 -1.84 -26.60 4.28
N GLY A 13 -2.57 -25.57 3.82
CA GLY A 13 -3.57 -24.84 4.59
C GLY A 13 -3.00 -23.70 5.43
N LEU A 14 -1.67 -23.48 5.42
CA LEU A 14 -1.07 -22.38 6.16
C LEU A 14 -1.40 -21.04 5.49
N SER A 15 -1.93 -20.12 6.30
CA SER A 15 -2.14 -18.75 5.87
C SER A 15 -0.91 -17.91 6.16
N ARG A 16 -0.42 -17.20 5.14
CA ARG A 16 0.72 -16.29 5.21
C ARG A 16 0.32 -14.90 4.76
N GLN A 17 0.98 -13.89 5.31
CA GLN A 17 0.83 -12.51 4.87
C GLN A 17 2.17 -11.97 4.43
N TYR A 18 2.21 -11.29 3.29
CA TYR A 18 3.39 -10.63 2.74
C TYR A 18 3.14 -9.14 2.56
N TYR A 19 4.19 -8.35 2.76
CA TYR A 19 4.15 -6.90 2.65
C TYR A 19 4.54 -6.45 1.24
N SER A 20 3.96 -5.34 0.78
CA SER A 20 4.40 -4.65 -0.43
C SER A 20 4.33 -3.13 -0.21
N PRO A 21 5.39 -2.36 -0.49
CA PRO A 21 5.41 -0.91 -0.33
C PRO A 21 4.63 -0.16 -1.43
N SER A 22 3.95 -0.89 -2.33
CA SER A 22 3.21 -0.34 -3.46
C SER A 22 1.99 -1.18 -3.83
N LEU A 23 0.96 -0.53 -4.38
CA LEU A 23 -0.23 -1.18 -4.92
C LEU A 23 -0.01 -1.92 -6.25
N VAL A 24 1.22 -1.91 -6.79
CA VAL A 24 1.63 -2.69 -7.98
C VAL A 24 1.23 -4.15 -7.89
N LEU A 25 1.22 -4.71 -6.70
CA LEU A 25 0.88 -6.12 -6.53
C LEU A 25 -0.53 -6.44 -7.07
N HIS A 26 -1.47 -5.48 -7.04
CA HIS A 26 -2.80 -5.62 -7.66
C HIS A 26 -2.78 -5.65 -9.19
N ASP A 27 -1.71 -5.17 -9.85
CA ASP A 27 -1.55 -5.23 -11.30
C ASP A 27 -1.14 -6.65 -11.76
N HIS A 28 -0.52 -7.44 -10.87
CA HIS A 28 0.00 -8.77 -11.16
C HIS A 28 -0.82 -9.90 -10.54
N LEU A 29 -1.43 -9.66 -9.38
CA LEU A 29 -2.20 -10.62 -8.59
C LEU A 29 -3.60 -10.09 -8.30
N ALA A 30 -4.56 -11.01 -8.23
CA ALA A 30 -5.91 -10.77 -7.76
C ALA A 30 -6.31 -11.87 -6.77
N PRO A 31 -7.32 -11.67 -5.92
CA PRO A 31 -7.88 -12.76 -5.11
C PRO A 31 -8.35 -13.92 -6.00
N GLY A 32 -7.91 -15.14 -5.68
CA GLY A 32 -8.15 -16.33 -6.50
C GLY A 32 -7.07 -17.39 -6.36
N THR A 33 -7.21 -18.49 -7.11
CA THR A 33 -6.29 -19.63 -7.06
C THR A 33 -5.24 -19.54 -8.17
N TYR A 34 -3.98 -19.77 -7.81
CA TYR A 34 -2.84 -19.81 -8.72
C TYR A 34 -2.04 -21.09 -8.50
N ARG A 35 -1.27 -21.50 -9.52
CA ARG A 35 -0.19 -22.45 -9.29
C ARG A 35 0.92 -21.81 -8.47
N VAL A 36 1.61 -22.60 -7.65
CA VAL A 36 2.74 -22.13 -6.84
C VAL A 36 3.81 -21.46 -7.70
N ASP A 37 4.15 -22.02 -8.87
CA ASP A 37 5.13 -21.41 -9.77
C ASP A 37 4.66 -20.07 -10.34
N ASP A 38 3.42 -20.00 -10.83
CA ASP A 38 2.84 -18.77 -11.40
C ASP A 38 2.72 -17.67 -10.34
N PHE A 39 2.22 -18.02 -9.16
CA PHE A 39 2.14 -17.09 -8.02
C PHE A 39 3.50 -16.55 -7.64
N ARG A 40 4.51 -17.42 -7.47
CA ARG A 40 5.88 -17.01 -7.14
C ARG A 40 6.42 -16.04 -8.19
N SER A 41 6.33 -16.40 -9.47
CA SER A 41 6.85 -15.57 -10.56
C SER A 41 6.19 -14.18 -10.61
N ARG A 42 4.85 -14.12 -10.52
CA ARG A 42 4.11 -12.84 -10.52
C ARG A 42 4.40 -12.00 -9.29
N ALA A 43 4.43 -12.61 -8.11
CA ALA A 43 4.68 -11.91 -6.86
C ALA A 43 6.11 -11.33 -6.82
N THR A 44 7.12 -12.10 -7.24
CA THR A 44 8.50 -11.62 -7.33
C THR A 44 8.61 -10.44 -8.30
N LEU A 45 8.03 -10.56 -9.50
CA LEU A 45 8.05 -9.47 -10.50
C LEU A 45 7.39 -8.19 -9.96
N ALA A 46 6.24 -8.32 -9.30
CA ALA A 46 5.53 -7.20 -8.71
C ALA A 46 6.33 -6.50 -7.59
N LEU A 47 7.03 -7.27 -6.75
CA LEU A 47 7.85 -6.74 -5.66
C LEU A 47 9.11 -6.05 -6.18
N GLU A 48 9.73 -6.57 -7.24
CA GLU A 48 10.82 -5.89 -7.94
C GLU A 48 10.38 -4.55 -8.52
N GLU A 49 9.22 -4.52 -9.19
CA GLU A 49 8.65 -3.29 -9.72
C GLU A 49 8.28 -2.30 -8.60
N ALA A 50 7.70 -2.77 -7.50
CA ALA A 50 7.41 -1.94 -6.33
C ALA A 50 8.69 -1.31 -5.76
N SER A 51 9.78 -2.09 -5.63
CA SER A 51 11.09 -1.59 -5.18
C SER A 51 11.67 -0.56 -6.15
N ALA A 52 11.55 -0.80 -7.47
CA ALA A 52 11.99 0.15 -8.49
C ALA A 52 11.24 1.49 -8.41
N ARG A 53 9.92 1.46 -8.16
CA ARG A 53 9.11 2.68 -7.95
C ARG A 53 9.56 3.43 -6.69
N VAL A 54 9.81 2.74 -5.58
CA VAL A 54 10.34 3.34 -4.34
C VAL A 54 11.69 3.98 -4.60
N ARG A 55 12.61 3.28 -5.27
CA ARG A 55 13.93 3.80 -5.63
C ARG A 55 13.84 5.05 -6.50
N ALA A 56 12.95 5.07 -7.49
CA ALA A 56 12.74 6.23 -8.35
C ALA A 56 12.22 7.46 -7.56
N LYS A 57 11.39 7.24 -6.53
CA LYS A 57 10.80 8.32 -5.73
C LYS A 57 11.70 8.80 -4.58
N TYR A 58 12.43 7.90 -3.94
CA TYR A 58 13.13 8.17 -2.68
C TYR A 58 14.66 7.98 -2.77
N GLY A 59 15.18 7.44 -3.88
CA GLY A 59 16.61 7.30 -4.13
C GLY A 59 17.26 6.03 -3.55
N PHE A 60 16.52 5.21 -2.80
CA PHE A 60 17.02 3.97 -2.16
C PHE A 60 16.16 2.74 -2.49
N ALA A 61 16.79 1.57 -2.51
CA ALA A 61 16.10 0.30 -2.68
C ALA A 61 15.31 -0.06 -1.41
N CYS A 62 14.17 -0.73 -1.57
CA CYS A 62 13.31 -1.11 -0.46
C CYS A 62 13.68 -2.51 0.05
N THR A 63 14.22 -2.59 1.28
CA THR A 63 14.58 -3.87 1.91
C THR A 63 13.37 -4.74 2.20
N SER A 64 12.23 -4.16 2.57
CA SER A 64 11.01 -4.92 2.88
C SER A 64 10.37 -5.58 1.66
N ALA A 65 10.53 -5.00 0.46
CA ALA A 65 10.12 -5.63 -0.78
C ALA A 65 10.97 -6.87 -1.11
N ALA A 66 12.30 -6.77 -0.91
CA ALA A 66 13.22 -7.89 -1.11
C ALA A 66 12.95 -9.02 -0.10
N GLU A 67 12.78 -8.68 1.19
CA GLU A 67 12.43 -9.64 2.24
C GLU A 67 11.14 -10.40 1.93
N SER A 68 10.11 -9.70 1.42
CA SER A 68 8.85 -10.33 1.03
C SER A 68 9.02 -11.28 -0.16
N ALA A 69 9.86 -10.92 -1.14
CA ALA A 69 10.13 -11.77 -2.30
C ALA A 69 10.90 -13.04 -1.90
N GLU A 70 11.87 -12.90 -1.00
CA GLU A 70 12.60 -14.03 -0.42
C GLU A 70 11.70 -14.94 0.41
N ALA A 71 10.82 -14.37 1.24
CA ALA A 71 9.85 -15.13 2.03
C ALA A 71 8.89 -15.93 1.13
N ILE A 72 8.38 -15.32 0.06
CA ILE A 72 7.52 -15.99 -0.92
C ILE A 72 8.27 -17.12 -1.62
N ALA A 73 9.52 -16.88 -2.06
CA ALA A 73 10.32 -17.92 -2.69
C ALA A 73 10.63 -19.09 -1.74
N GLY A 74 10.91 -18.79 -0.47
CA GLY A 74 11.21 -19.78 0.56
C GLY A 74 9.99 -20.61 0.98
N ASP A 75 8.80 -20.01 1.05
CA ASP A 75 7.56 -20.75 1.29
C ASP A 75 7.16 -21.55 0.04
N ALA A 76 7.25 -20.97 -1.18
CA ALA A 76 6.95 -21.65 -2.44
C ALA A 76 7.81 -22.92 -2.64
N ALA A 77 9.10 -22.86 -2.28
CA ALA A 77 10.01 -24.00 -2.41
C ALA A 77 9.64 -25.22 -1.55
N ARG A 78 8.72 -25.06 -0.58
CA ARG A 78 8.22 -26.17 0.27
C ARG A 78 7.08 -26.93 -0.38
N HIS A 79 6.57 -26.43 -1.51
CA HIS A 79 5.42 -26.99 -2.21
C HIS A 79 5.82 -27.39 -3.64
N ALA A 80 5.03 -28.26 -4.25
CA ALA A 80 5.21 -28.57 -5.67
C ALA A 80 4.79 -27.36 -6.51
N ASP A 81 5.53 -27.08 -7.58
CA ASP A 81 5.22 -25.98 -8.52
C ASP A 81 3.78 -26.07 -9.06
N SER A 82 3.28 -27.27 -9.30
CA SER A 82 1.92 -27.52 -9.77
C SER A 82 0.84 -27.49 -8.68
N ALA A 83 1.21 -27.32 -7.41
CA ALA A 83 0.23 -27.20 -6.33
C ALA A 83 -0.49 -25.85 -6.39
N GLU A 84 -1.63 -25.77 -5.72
CA GLU A 84 -2.50 -24.58 -5.75
C GLU A 84 -2.32 -23.72 -4.49
N VAL A 85 -2.04 -22.44 -4.69
CA VAL A 85 -2.02 -21.40 -3.65
C VAL A 85 -3.19 -20.46 -3.90
N GLU A 86 -3.90 -20.10 -2.83
CA GLU A 86 -5.06 -19.22 -2.88
C GLU A 86 -4.68 -17.84 -2.35
N VAL A 87 -4.84 -16.80 -3.16
CA VAL A 87 -4.79 -15.40 -2.70
C VAL A 87 -6.13 -15.07 -2.06
N VAL A 88 -6.14 -14.99 -0.74
CA VAL A 88 -7.35 -14.82 0.08
C VAL A 88 -7.82 -13.37 0.07
N SER A 89 -6.90 -12.43 0.30
CA SER A 89 -7.22 -11.01 0.36
C SER A 89 -6.01 -10.14 0.10
N MET A 90 -6.27 -8.91 -0.37
CA MET A 90 -5.25 -7.90 -0.62
C MET A 90 -5.74 -6.57 -0.02
N TYR A 91 -4.97 -5.97 0.88
CA TYR A 91 -5.37 -4.77 1.61
C TYR A 91 -4.29 -3.67 1.50
N PRO A 92 -4.65 -2.41 1.23
CA PRO A 92 -6.00 -1.93 0.98
C PRO A 92 -6.53 -2.38 -0.40
N PRO A 93 -7.85 -2.50 -0.57
CA PRO A 93 -8.44 -2.76 -1.89
C PRO A 93 -8.22 -1.56 -2.82
N LEU A 94 -8.13 -1.81 -4.13
CA LEU A 94 -8.05 -0.73 -5.11
C LEU A 94 -9.35 0.12 -5.09
N PRO A 95 -9.26 1.46 -5.17
CA PRO A 95 -10.44 2.31 -5.27
C PRO A 95 -11.19 1.99 -6.58
N GLY A 96 -12.43 1.53 -6.47
CA GLY A 96 -13.26 1.05 -7.59
C GLY A 96 -13.58 -0.45 -7.55
N SER A 97 -12.87 -1.24 -6.73
CA SER A 97 -13.26 -2.60 -6.37
C SER A 97 -14.20 -2.56 -5.16
N GLU A 98 -15.33 -1.86 -5.30
CA GLU A 98 -16.38 -1.86 -4.28
C GLU A 98 -16.95 -3.29 -4.20
N VAL A 99 -16.54 -4.02 -3.17
CA VAL A 99 -17.18 -5.27 -2.78
C VAL A 99 -18.66 -4.96 -2.61
N SER A 100 -19.47 -5.48 -3.53
CA SER A 100 -20.93 -5.44 -3.55
C SER A 100 -21.50 -6.00 -2.23
N THR A 101 -21.51 -5.18 -1.20
CA THR A 101 -22.04 -5.43 0.15
C THR A 101 -23.28 -4.58 0.40
N ARG A 102 -24.12 -4.39 -0.63
CA ARG A 102 -25.44 -3.78 -0.48
C ARG A 102 -26.51 -4.56 -1.23
N GLY A 103 -26.75 -5.77 -0.72
CA GLY A 103 -27.98 -6.51 -0.90
C GLY A 103 -28.76 -6.61 0.41
N VAL A 104 -29.05 -5.49 1.08
CA VAL A 104 -30.13 -5.44 2.07
C VAL A 104 -31.27 -4.60 1.50
N ALA A 105 -32.40 -5.28 1.34
CA ALA A 105 -33.63 -4.84 0.71
C ALA A 105 -34.03 -3.40 1.11
N SER A 106 -33.92 -2.48 0.16
CA SER A 106 -34.72 -1.26 0.14
C SER A 106 -36.10 -1.60 -0.44
N LEU A 107 -37.01 -2.07 0.41
CA LEU A 107 -38.43 -2.10 0.08
C LEU A 107 -39.08 -0.81 0.62
N ARG A 108 -39.42 0.04 -0.35
CA ARG A 108 -40.12 1.35 -0.39
C ARG A 108 -41.47 1.38 0.37
N PRO A 109 -42.34 2.41 0.19
CA PRO A 109 -42.20 3.86 0.40
C PRO A 109 -43.35 4.39 1.31
N GLY A 110 -43.08 5.38 2.15
CA GLY A 110 -44.11 6.05 2.96
C GLY A 110 -44.25 7.51 2.59
N SER A 111 -45.00 7.79 1.53
CA SER A 111 -45.52 9.14 1.25
C SER A 111 -46.52 9.53 2.33
N THR A 112 -46.25 10.58 3.10
CA THR A 112 -47.33 11.49 3.55
C THR A 112 -46.81 12.92 3.50
N SER A 113 -47.32 13.65 2.52
CA SER A 113 -47.41 15.11 2.50
C SER A 113 -47.88 15.67 3.85
N SER A 114 -47.24 16.73 4.32
CA SER A 114 -47.97 17.85 4.93
C SER A 114 -47.08 19.10 4.98
N GLU A 115 -47.71 20.21 4.61
CA GLU A 115 -47.20 21.56 4.41
C GLU A 115 -46.74 22.22 5.72
N ASP A 116 -45.71 23.09 5.68
CA ASP A 116 -45.76 24.37 6.44
C ASP A 116 -44.68 25.40 5.98
N THR A 117 -45.21 26.48 5.43
CA THR A 117 -44.81 27.91 5.47
C THR A 117 -43.41 28.33 5.99
N GLY A 118 -42.73 29.16 5.18
CA GLY A 118 -42.23 30.45 5.73
C GLY A 118 -40.75 30.82 5.54
N ILE A 119 -40.57 31.87 4.73
CA ILE A 119 -39.71 33.06 4.92
C ILE A 119 -38.16 32.98 4.89
N ALA A 120 -37.63 33.55 3.80
CA ALA A 120 -36.65 34.63 3.73
C ALA A 120 -35.39 34.60 4.62
N SER A 121 -34.21 34.64 4.00
CA SER A 121 -33.37 35.86 3.99
C SER A 121 -32.05 35.65 3.25
N LEU A 122 -31.82 36.55 2.30
CA LEU A 122 -30.53 36.80 1.65
C LEU A 122 -29.57 37.43 2.65
N ARG A 123 -28.30 37.04 2.62
CA ARG A 123 -27.19 37.87 3.13
C ARG A 123 -26.05 37.93 2.10
N PRO A 124 -25.76 39.12 1.55
CA PRO A 124 -24.52 39.41 0.83
C PRO A 124 -23.49 40.12 1.72
N GLY A 125 -22.22 40.07 1.30
CA GLY A 125 -21.10 40.89 1.81
C GLY A 125 -20.34 40.26 2.98
N SER A 126 -19.02 40.40 3.14
CA SER A 126 -18.08 41.34 2.55
C SER A 126 -16.63 40.86 2.72
N THR A 127 -15.83 41.20 1.71
CA THR A 127 -14.43 41.64 1.66
C THR A 127 -13.48 41.54 2.88
N SER A 128 -12.22 41.23 2.52
CA SER A 128 -10.94 41.78 3.01
C SER A 128 -10.51 41.55 4.45
N SER A 129 -9.32 40.96 4.65
CA SER A 129 -8.10 41.75 4.84
C SER A 129 -6.87 40.88 5.08
N GLU A 130 -5.74 41.43 4.66
CA GLU A 130 -4.37 40.93 4.77
C GLU A 130 -3.88 40.94 6.23
N ASP A 131 -2.96 40.04 6.59
CA ASP A 131 -2.03 40.28 7.70
C ASP A 131 -0.66 39.67 7.40
N THR A 132 0.36 40.49 7.65
CA THR A 132 1.77 40.30 7.32
C THR A 132 2.48 39.71 8.53
N GLY A 133 3.00 38.49 8.39
CA GLY A 133 3.80 37.81 9.42
C GLY A 133 5.22 37.53 8.95
N ILE A 134 6.16 38.24 9.54
CA ILE A 134 7.55 38.45 9.13
C ILE A 134 8.45 37.30 9.63
N ALA A 135 9.45 36.97 8.82
CA ALA A 135 10.76 36.37 9.11
C ALA A 135 11.05 35.78 10.51
N SER A 136 11.59 34.55 10.51
CA SER A 136 12.63 34.17 11.48
C SER A 136 13.63 33.21 10.82
N LEU A 137 14.80 33.78 10.57
CA LEU A 137 16.05 33.13 10.16
C LEU A 137 16.53 32.20 11.28
N ARG A 138 16.96 30.99 10.93
CA ARG A 138 17.88 30.19 11.75
C ARG A 138 19.22 30.09 11.05
N PRO A 139 20.30 30.68 11.59
CA PRO A 139 21.67 30.39 11.20
C PRO A 139 22.37 29.47 12.21
N GLY A 140 23.32 28.66 11.69
CA GLY A 140 24.32 27.90 12.45
C GLY A 140 23.95 26.43 12.64
N SER A 141 24.84 25.44 12.51
CA SER A 141 26.28 25.46 12.25
C SER A 141 26.72 24.08 11.73
N THR A 142 27.85 24.11 11.04
CA THR A 142 28.70 23.03 10.53
C THR A 142 29.21 22.07 11.61
N SER A 143 29.30 20.78 11.29
CA SER A 143 30.26 19.79 11.82
C SER A 143 30.35 18.65 10.78
N THR A 144 31.33 18.63 9.88
CA THR A 144 32.70 18.13 10.03
C THR A 144 32.77 16.64 10.37
N GLU A 145 32.97 15.86 9.30
CA GLU A 145 33.99 14.81 9.14
C GLU A 145 34.30 13.91 10.35
N GLY A 146 33.79 12.68 10.29
CA GLY A 146 34.27 11.55 11.08
C GLY A 146 34.78 10.47 10.14
N ALA A 147 36.06 10.58 9.76
CA ALA A 147 36.80 9.54 9.07
C ALA A 147 36.94 8.31 9.99
N VAL A 148 36.50 7.15 9.51
CA VAL A 148 36.84 5.85 10.11
C VAL A 148 38.14 5.35 9.46
N PRO A 149 39.21 5.11 10.23
CA PRO A 149 40.41 4.48 9.69
C PRO A 149 40.17 2.99 9.44
N LEU A 150 40.62 2.60 8.27
CA LEU A 150 40.86 1.25 7.78
C LEU A 150 41.79 0.50 8.75
N SER A 151 41.26 -0.50 9.46
CA SER A 151 42.05 -1.54 10.13
C SER A 151 41.42 -2.89 9.81
N THR A 152 41.99 -3.64 8.88
CA THR A 152 42.00 -5.09 8.98
C THR A 152 43.38 -5.54 8.56
N GLU A 153 44.10 -5.99 9.57
CA GLU A 153 45.42 -6.56 9.50
C GLU A 153 45.41 -7.85 8.69
N GLU A 154 46.49 -7.99 7.96
CA GLU A 154 47.07 -9.20 7.42
C GLU A 154 47.49 -10.10 8.59
N ASP A 155 47.03 -11.35 8.66
CA ASP A 155 47.84 -12.45 9.20
C ASP A 155 47.43 -13.80 8.60
N SER A 156 48.37 -14.34 7.82
CA SER A 156 48.76 -15.75 7.63
C SER A 156 47.72 -16.84 7.41
#